data_AF-A0A7C8DDZ1-F1
#
_entry.id   AF-A0A7C8DDZ1-F1
#
_cell.length_a   1.000
_cell.length_b   1.000
_cell.length_c   1.000
_cell.angle_alpha   90.00
_cell.angle_beta   90.00
_cell.angle_gamma   90.00
#
_symmetry.space_group_name_H-M   'P 1'
#
loop_
_entity.id
_entity.type
_entity.pdbx_description
1 polymer ?
#
loop_
_entity_poly.entity_id
_entity_poly.type
_entity_poly.pdbx_seq_one_letter_code
_entity_poly.pdbx_strand_id
1 'polypeptide(L)'
;MVEDGRGARAASGPELPEGLLDELKELLGEDDAPFLRHLGKHLTIEWLPDEESRLGMTRFEFDPNELFRRRRLRVAPGAVTIGLNPVLAGDEMLFRHTLVHELLHAAGMVEHGGNHADLVKRIAPAPSLAKSPVLRKLRQDVLDSLPERQWICGNCGHTWERVRVSAPTRCPKCARPFSTK
;
A
#
# COMPACT_ATOMS: atom_id res chain seq x y z
N MET A 1 -20.60 28.34 32.61
CA MET A 1 -21.14 27.05 32.14
C MET A 1 -20.95 27.06 30.63
N VAL A 2 -19.87 26.44 30.16
CA VAL A 2 -19.62 26.24 28.74
C VAL A 2 -19.19 24.79 28.65
N GLU A 3 -20.11 23.93 28.23
CA GLU A 3 -19.85 22.52 28.03
C GLU A 3 -19.03 22.38 26.75
N ASP A 4 -17.73 22.10 26.89
CA ASP A 4 -16.87 21.70 25.78
C ASP A 4 -17.28 20.28 25.37
N GLY A 5 -18.18 20.20 24.40
CA GLY A 5 -18.57 18.98 23.71
C GLY A 5 -17.42 18.44 22.86
N ARG A 6 -16.37 17.94 23.52
CA ARG A 6 -15.46 16.97 22.90
C ARG A 6 -16.21 15.65 22.80
N GLY A 7 -16.99 15.56 21.73
CA GLY A 7 -17.56 14.30 21.28
C GLY A 7 -16.44 13.27 21.21
N ALA A 8 -16.56 12.25 22.05
CA ALA A 8 -15.78 11.04 21.94
C ALA A 8 -15.99 10.46 20.53
N ARG A 9 -15.03 10.70 19.63
CA ARG A 9 -14.84 9.80 18.50
C ARG A 9 -14.47 8.46 19.12
N ALA A 10 -15.42 7.52 19.14
CA ALA A 10 -15.08 6.12 19.31
C ALA A 10 -13.95 5.83 18.31
N ALA A 11 -12.76 5.56 18.84
CA ALA A 11 -11.57 5.26 18.07
C ALA A 11 -11.68 3.84 17.49
N SER A 12 -12.65 3.61 16.61
CA SER A 12 -12.72 2.36 15.85
C SER A 12 -11.58 2.40 14.83
N GLY A 13 -10.61 1.50 15.03
CA GLY A 13 -9.53 1.26 14.07
C GLY A 13 -10.08 0.82 12.69
N PRO A 14 -9.20 0.61 11.71
CA PRO A 14 -9.63 0.08 10.42
C PRO A 14 -10.30 -1.28 10.62
N GLU A 15 -11.45 -1.48 10.00
CA GLU A 15 -12.18 -2.74 10.10
C GLU A 15 -11.60 -3.77 9.12
N LEU A 16 -11.42 -4.99 9.61
CA LEU A 16 -11.09 -6.15 8.78
C LEU A 16 -12.39 -6.62 8.09
N PRO A 17 -12.47 -6.61 6.74
CA PRO A 17 -13.67 -7.09 6.06
C PRO A 17 -14.00 -8.53 6.43
N GLU A 18 -15.28 -8.79 6.70
CA GLU A 18 -15.77 -10.13 7.06
C GLU A 18 -15.42 -11.15 5.97
N GLY A 19 -15.00 -12.35 6.38
CA GLY A 19 -14.64 -13.44 5.48
C GLY A 19 -13.31 -13.28 4.75
N LEU A 20 -12.62 -12.13 4.84
CA LEU A 20 -11.36 -11.91 4.10
C LEU A 20 -10.26 -12.90 4.51
N LEU A 21 -10.12 -13.20 5.80
CA LEU A 21 -9.14 -14.19 6.27
C LEU A 21 -9.49 -15.61 5.80
N ASP A 22 -10.78 -15.91 5.63
CA ASP A 22 -11.22 -17.23 5.17
C ASP A 22 -11.02 -17.35 3.66
N GLU A 23 -11.31 -16.29 2.89
CA GLU A 23 -10.94 -16.17 1.47
C GLU A 23 -9.43 -16.40 1.27
N LEU A 24 -8.58 -15.80 2.11
CA LEU A 24 -7.13 -16.03 2.06
C LEU A 24 -6.76 -17.49 2.34
N LYS A 25 -7.41 -18.15 3.31
CA LYS A 25 -7.13 -19.57 3.65
C LYS A 25 -7.55 -20.52 2.54
N GLU A 26 -8.59 -20.21 1.79
CA GLU A 26 -9.02 -21.02 0.63
C GLU A 26 -8.07 -20.88 -0.55
N LEU A 27 -7.48 -19.70 -0.71
CA LEU A 27 -6.61 -19.37 -1.85
C LEU A 27 -5.14 -19.74 -1.64
N LEU A 28 -4.69 -19.82 -0.38
CA LEU A 28 -3.29 -20.02 -0.03
C LEU A 28 -3.10 -21.37 0.66
N GLY A 29 -2.13 -22.14 0.19
CA GLY A 29 -1.69 -23.35 0.89
C GLY A 29 -0.91 -23.02 2.17
N GLU A 30 -0.88 -23.97 3.12
CA GLU A 30 -0.09 -23.82 4.36
C GLU A 30 1.42 -23.64 4.10
N ASP A 31 1.90 -24.12 2.95
CA ASP A 31 3.31 -24.02 2.55
C ASP A 31 3.69 -22.60 2.12
N ASP A 32 2.74 -21.86 1.51
CA ASP A 32 2.95 -20.50 1.04
C ASP A 32 2.79 -19.47 2.17
N ALA A 33 1.84 -19.73 3.08
CA ALA A 33 1.40 -18.79 4.10
C ALA A 33 1.44 -19.40 5.52
N PRO A 34 2.64 -19.68 6.08
CA PRO A 34 2.83 -20.48 7.28
C PRO A 34 2.23 -19.88 8.56
N PHE A 35 1.93 -18.58 8.59
CA PHE A 35 1.33 -17.91 9.74
C PHE A 35 -0.18 -17.70 9.61
N LEU A 36 -0.77 -17.95 8.44
CA LEU A 36 -2.16 -17.59 8.14
C LEU A 36 -3.17 -18.17 9.14
N ARG A 37 -3.01 -19.44 9.51
CA ARG A 37 -3.87 -20.12 10.50
C ARG A 37 -3.77 -19.54 11.91
N HIS A 38 -2.71 -18.79 12.21
CA HIS A 38 -2.48 -18.19 13.52
C HIS A 38 -2.99 -16.74 13.60
N LEU A 39 -3.17 -16.05 12.47
CA LEU A 39 -3.47 -14.61 12.45
C LEU A 39 -4.74 -14.23 13.21
N GLY A 40 -5.80 -15.03 13.18
CA GLY A 40 -7.08 -14.66 13.81
C GLY A 40 -7.01 -14.31 15.31
N LYS A 41 -6.00 -14.80 16.04
CA LYS A 41 -5.79 -14.51 17.48
C LYS A 41 -4.62 -13.55 17.76
N HIS A 42 -3.78 -13.32 16.76
CA HIS A 42 -2.51 -12.60 16.91
C HIS A 42 -2.46 -11.28 16.13
N LEU A 43 -3.45 -11.03 15.27
CA LEU A 43 -3.51 -9.86 14.40
C LEU A 43 -4.23 -8.70 15.10
N THR A 44 -3.60 -7.54 15.08
CA THR A 44 -4.21 -6.24 15.39
C THR A 44 -4.11 -5.35 14.16
N ILE A 45 -5.14 -4.54 13.92
CA ILE A 45 -5.18 -3.58 12.82
C ILE A 45 -5.39 -2.18 13.39
N GLU A 46 -4.57 -1.21 12.98
CA GLU A 46 -4.60 0.15 13.49
C GLU A 46 -4.45 1.20 12.38
N TRP A 47 -4.96 2.40 12.66
CA TRP A 47 -4.65 3.57 11.83
C TRP A 47 -3.25 4.06 12.19
N LEU A 48 -2.45 4.33 11.16
CA LEU A 48 -1.15 4.97 11.30
C LEU A 48 -1.30 6.46 11.62
N PRO A 49 -0.27 7.11 12.20
CA PRO A 49 -0.23 8.56 12.33
C PRO A 49 -0.37 9.27 10.98
N ASP A 50 -0.98 10.46 10.96
CA ASP A 50 -1.23 11.23 9.73
C ASP A 50 0.07 11.64 9.00
N GLU A 51 1.20 11.70 9.71
CA GLU A 51 2.51 12.05 9.16
C GLU A 51 3.23 10.86 8.48
N GLU A 52 2.71 9.64 8.63
CA GLU A 52 3.30 8.46 8.02
C GLU A 52 3.12 8.51 6.50
N SER A 53 4.20 8.30 5.75
CA SER A 53 4.18 8.36 4.28
C SER A 53 3.78 7.02 3.64
N ARG A 54 3.96 5.91 4.37
CA ARG A 54 3.56 4.58 3.92
C ARG A 54 2.03 4.44 3.94
N LEU A 55 1.48 3.78 2.92
CA LEU A 55 0.05 3.43 2.86
C LEU A 55 -0.30 2.29 3.82
N GLY A 56 0.62 1.34 3.98
CA GLY A 56 0.48 0.18 4.86
C GLY A 56 1.83 -0.22 5.45
N MET A 57 1.79 -0.91 6.57
CA MET A 57 2.94 -1.61 7.12
C MET A 57 2.52 -2.82 7.95
N THR A 58 3.39 -3.84 7.98
CA THR A 58 3.26 -4.99 8.86
C THR A 58 4.40 -4.99 9.87
N ARG A 59 4.08 -5.05 11.16
CA ARG A 59 5.05 -5.15 12.27
C ARG A 59 4.82 -6.44 13.03
N PHE A 60 5.91 -7.14 13.29
CA PHE A 60 5.92 -8.33 14.13
C PHE A 60 6.52 -8.01 15.50
N GLU A 61 6.09 -8.75 16.52
CA GLU A 61 6.68 -8.73 17.85
C GLU A 61 8.15 -9.16 17.84
N PHE A 62 8.48 -10.18 17.06
CA PHE A 62 9.83 -10.77 17.00
C PHE A 62 10.69 -10.17 15.89
N ASP A 63 12.00 -10.27 16.07
CA ASP A 63 13.00 -9.91 15.07
C ASP A 63 13.02 -10.90 13.88
N PRO A 64 13.68 -10.53 12.76
CA PRO A 64 13.71 -11.37 11.56
C PRO A 64 14.25 -12.79 11.75
N ASN A 65 15.20 -13.03 12.66
CA ASN A 65 15.78 -14.36 12.88
C ASN A 65 14.78 -15.29 13.58
N GLU A 66 14.10 -14.80 14.61
CA GLU A 66 13.08 -15.58 15.31
C GLU A 66 11.84 -15.77 14.43
N LEU A 67 11.44 -14.78 13.63
CA LEU A 67 10.39 -14.97 12.62
C LEU A 67 10.75 -16.04 11.61
N PHE A 68 11.98 -16.04 11.09
CA PHE A 68 12.43 -17.07 10.16
C PHE A 68 12.39 -18.48 10.79
N ARG A 69 12.82 -18.61 12.04
CA ARG A 69 12.74 -19.86 12.79
C ARG A 69 11.31 -20.33 12.97
N ARG A 70 10.39 -19.43 13.37
CA ARG A 70 8.96 -19.74 13.54
C ARG A 70 8.28 -20.12 12.24
N ARG A 71 8.65 -19.45 11.14
CA ARG A 71 8.20 -19.76 9.77
C ARG A 71 8.56 -21.21 9.40
N ARG A 72 9.82 -21.61 9.62
CA ARG A 72 10.29 -23.00 9.39
C ARG A 72 9.56 -24.03 10.25
N LEU A 73 9.27 -23.67 11.50
CA LEU A 73 8.58 -24.55 12.45
C LEU A 73 7.04 -24.54 12.30
N ARG A 74 6.50 -23.66 11.44
CA ARG A 74 5.05 -23.45 11.24
C ARG A 74 4.30 -23.19 12.55
N VAL A 75 4.90 -22.40 13.43
CA VAL A 75 4.29 -21.96 14.69
C VAL A 75 3.85 -20.50 14.57
N ALA A 76 3.04 -20.04 15.52
CA ALA A 76 2.53 -18.67 15.53
C ALA A 76 3.66 -17.62 15.44
N PRO A 77 3.47 -16.53 14.69
CA PRO A 77 4.47 -15.48 14.51
C PRO A 77 4.66 -14.56 15.73
N GLY A 78 3.93 -14.78 16.84
CA GLY A 78 3.79 -13.78 17.90
C GLY A 78 2.70 -12.76 17.54
N ALA A 79 2.61 -11.67 18.30
CA ALA A 79 1.72 -10.58 17.95
C ALA A 79 2.14 -9.93 16.62
N VAL A 80 1.15 -9.60 15.78
CA VAL A 80 1.33 -8.95 14.49
C VAL A 80 0.40 -7.74 14.41
N THR A 81 0.96 -6.59 14.03
CA THR A 81 0.21 -5.35 13.83
C THR A 81 0.26 -4.96 12.37
N ILE A 82 -0.90 -4.78 11.75
CA ILE A 82 -1.04 -4.11 10.46
C ILE A 82 -1.44 -2.67 10.71
N GLY A 83 -0.60 -1.74 10.26
CA GLY A 83 -0.92 -0.33 10.23
C GLY A 83 -1.40 0.08 8.84
N LEU A 84 -2.50 0.84 8.76
CA LEU A 84 -3.01 1.42 7.52
C LEU A 84 -3.07 2.93 7.62
N ASN A 85 -2.74 3.61 6.53
CA ASN A 85 -2.77 5.07 6.49
C ASN A 85 -4.23 5.58 6.45
N PRO A 86 -4.62 6.56 7.28
CA PRO A 86 -5.96 7.14 7.29
C PRO A 86 -6.42 7.68 5.92
N VAL A 87 -5.48 8.05 5.03
CA VAL A 87 -5.78 8.49 3.66
C VAL A 87 -6.58 7.44 2.87
N LEU A 88 -6.46 6.16 3.23
CA LEU A 88 -7.14 5.05 2.59
C LEU A 88 -8.65 4.99 2.90
N ALA A 89 -9.12 5.64 3.96
CA ALA A 89 -10.51 5.54 4.41
C ALA A 89 -11.53 6.00 3.35
N GLY A 90 -11.12 6.87 2.41
CA GLY A 90 -11.96 7.35 1.31
C GLY A 90 -11.77 6.61 -0.02
N ASP A 91 -11.02 5.50 -0.04
CA ASP A 91 -10.67 4.77 -1.26
C ASP A 91 -10.70 3.25 -1.01
N GLU A 92 -11.91 2.69 -1.05
CA GLU A 92 -12.18 1.29 -0.69
C GLU A 92 -11.33 0.29 -1.49
N MET A 93 -11.12 0.55 -2.79
CA MET A 93 -10.34 -0.35 -3.65
C MET A 93 -8.86 -0.32 -3.27
N LEU A 94 -8.29 0.87 -3.00
CA LEU A 94 -6.91 0.98 -2.54
C LEU A 94 -6.76 0.44 -1.12
N PHE A 95 -7.72 0.71 -0.23
CA PHE A 95 -7.77 0.17 1.13
C PHE A 95 -7.71 -1.35 1.11
N ARG A 96 -8.61 -2.01 0.36
CA ARG A 96 -8.65 -3.48 0.26
C ARG A 96 -7.33 -4.01 -0.32
N HIS A 97 -6.80 -3.37 -1.36
CA HIS A 97 -5.51 -3.74 -1.95
C HIS A 97 -4.36 -3.68 -0.94
N THR A 98 -4.22 -2.56 -0.23
CA THR A 98 -3.17 -2.38 0.79
C THR A 98 -3.35 -3.35 1.95
N LEU A 99 -4.57 -3.52 2.47
CA LEU A 99 -4.84 -4.46 3.55
C LEU A 99 -4.48 -5.90 3.17
N VAL A 100 -4.85 -6.35 1.97
CA VAL A 100 -4.49 -7.70 1.50
C VAL A 100 -2.98 -7.85 1.37
N HIS A 101 -2.27 -6.85 0.84
CA HIS A 101 -0.82 -6.86 0.74
C HIS A 101 -0.16 -7.05 2.12
N GLU A 102 -0.59 -6.28 3.12
CA GLU A 102 -0.09 -6.41 4.50
C GLU A 102 -0.50 -7.74 5.15
N LEU A 103 -1.71 -8.26 4.87
CA LEU A 103 -2.13 -9.58 5.35
C LEU A 103 -1.28 -10.71 4.79
N LEU A 104 -0.85 -10.63 3.52
CA LEU A 104 0.07 -11.61 2.96
C LEU A 104 1.44 -11.56 3.67
N HIS A 105 1.94 -10.36 3.97
CA HIS A 105 3.14 -10.23 4.79
C HIS A 105 2.96 -10.82 6.18
N ALA A 106 1.87 -10.49 6.88
CA ALA A 106 1.51 -11.04 8.18
C ALA A 106 1.40 -12.57 8.15
N ALA A 107 0.93 -13.14 7.03
CA ALA A 107 0.79 -14.57 6.81
C ALA A 107 2.13 -15.29 6.55
N GLY A 108 3.24 -14.56 6.47
CA GLY A 108 4.59 -15.11 6.29
C GLY A 108 5.10 -15.07 4.84
N MET A 109 4.41 -14.37 3.94
CA MET A 109 4.85 -14.12 2.56
C MET A 109 5.74 -12.87 2.51
N VAL A 110 6.96 -13.01 3.04
CA VAL A 110 7.89 -11.88 3.23
C VAL A 110 8.57 -11.45 1.93
N GLU A 111 8.77 -12.37 0.99
CA GLU A 111 9.42 -12.07 -0.29
C GLU A 111 8.41 -11.59 -1.34
N HIS A 112 8.70 -10.45 -1.97
CA HIS A 112 7.93 -9.88 -3.07
C HIS A 112 8.30 -10.57 -4.39
N GLY A 113 8.03 -11.88 -4.48
CA GLY A 113 8.20 -12.65 -5.71
C GLY A 113 6.99 -12.55 -6.65
N GLY A 114 7.09 -13.11 -7.85
CA GLY A 114 5.99 -13.13 -8.84
C GLY A 114 4.68 -13.70 -8.28
N ASN A 115 4.77 -14.75 -7.44
CA ASN A 115 3.62 -15.35 -6.77
C ASN A 115 2.85 -14.34 -5.89
N HIS A 116 3.56 -13.49 -5.13
CA HIS A 116 2.93 -12.48 -4.28
C HIS A 116 2.14 -11.46 -5.12
N ALA A 117 2.76 -10.92 -6.18
CA ALA A 117 2.12 -9.92 -7.02
C ALA A 117 0.87 -10.46 -7.75
N ASP A 118 0.94 -11.69 -8.24
CA ASP A 118 -0.19 -12.36 -8.90
C ASP A 118 -1.34 -12.66 -7.94
N LEU A 119 -1.03 -13.09 -6.70
CA LEU A 119 -2.01 -13.31 -5.65
C LEU A 119 -2.74 -12.02 -5.27
N VAL A 120 -2.01 -10.94 -4.98
CA VAL A 120 -2.63 -9.64 -4.67
C VAL A 120 -3.50 -9.17 -5.84
N LYS A 121 -3.02 -9.29 -7.09
CA LYS A 121 -3.78 -8.91 -8.28
C LYS A 121 -5.09 -9.69 -8.43
N ARG A 122 -5.11 -10.96 -8.01
CA ARG A 122 -6.30 -11.82 -8.05
C ARG A 122 -7.30 -11.50 -6.94
N ILE A 123 -6.84 -11.23 -5.73
CA ILE A 123 -7.66 -11.10 -4.51
C ILE A 123 -8.16 -9.66 -4.31
N ALA A 124 -7.26 -8.71 -4.50
CA ALA A 124 -7.52 -7.30 -4.32
C ALA A 124 -6.69 -6.51 -5.35
N PRO A 125 -7.11 -6.48 -6.63
CA PRO A 125 -6.38 -5.75 -7.66
C PRO A 125 -6.23 -4.28 -7.29
N ALA A 126 -5.04 -3.73 -7.53
CA ALA A 126 -4.79 -2.30 -7.32
C ALA A 126 -5.74 -1.47 -8.22
N PRO A 127 -6.32 -0.36 -7.71
CA PRO A 127 -7.08 0.55 -8.54
C PRO A 127 -6.20 1.20 -9.59
N SER A 128 -6.78 1.49 -10.75
CA SER A 128 -6.11 2.38 -11.70
C SER A 128 -6.10 3.81 -11.15
N LEU A 129 -5.16 4.62 -11.62
CA LEU A 129 -5.04 6.02 -11.23
C LEU A 129 -6.34 6.82 -11.44
N ALA A 130 -7.12 6.53 -12.47
CA ALA A 130 -8.40 7.21 -12.70
C ALA A 130 -9.47 6.85 -11.67
N LYS A 131 -9.39 5.64 -11.09
CA LYS A 131 -10.38 5.09 -10.17
C LYS A 131 -10.06 5.34 -8.70
N SER A 132 -8.84 5.80 -8.38
CA SER A 132 -8.40 6.05 -7.01
C SER A 132 -8.26 7.56 -6.74
N PRO A 133 -9.08 8.17 -5.87
CA PRO A 133 -8.83 9.53 -5.39
C PRO A 133 -7.47 9.67 -4.70
N VAL A 134 -7.04 8.66 -3.93
CA VAL A 134 -5.78 8.70 -3.17
C VAL A 134 -4.58 8.71 -4.11
N LEU A 135 -4.51 7.79 -5.08
CA LEU A 135 -3.41 7.76 -6.05
C LEU A 135 -3.33 9.05 -6.88
N ARG A 136 -4.48 9.66 -7.20
CA ARG A 136 -4.50 10.97 -7.89
C ARG A 136 -3.90 12.07 -7.03
N LYS A 137 -4.28 12.13 -5.75
CA LYS A 137 -3.74 13.09 -4.79
C LYS A 137 -2.24 12.90 -4.61
N LEU A 138 -1.78 11.68 -4.32
CA LEU A 138 -0.35 11.36 -4.16
C LEU A 138 0.46 11.73 -5.40
N ARG A 139 -0.07 11.46 -6.61
CA ARG A 139 0.60 11.88 -7.85
C ARG A 139 0.70 13.40 -7.94
N GLN A 140 -0.36 14.12 -7.57
CA GLN A 140 -0.37 15.58 -7.59
C GLN A 140 0.63 16.15 -6.59
N ASP A 141 0.66 15.63 -5.36
CA ASP A 141 1.60 16.04 -4.31
C ASP A 141 3.06 15.84 -4.78
N VAL A 142 3.35 14.72 -5.44
CA VAL A 142 4.66 14.47 -6.06
C VAL A 142 4.95 15.49 -7.17
N LEU A 143 4.00 15.75 -8.07
CA LEU A 143 4.17 16.74 -9.14
C LEU A 143 4.43 18.16 -8.60
N ASP A 144 3.73 18.55 -7.53
CA ASP A 144 3.85 19.86 -6.91
C ASP A 144 5.17 20.03 -6.17
N SER A 145 5.75 18.93 -5.68
CA SER A 145 7.08 18.90 -5.03
C SER A 145 8.26 18.99 -6.00
N LEU A 146 8.05 18.74 -7.29
CA LEU A 146 9.13 18.68 -8.27
C LEU A 146 9.60 20.09 -8.66
N PRO A 147 10.93 20.33 -8.77
CA PRO A 147 11.46 21.66 -9.10
C PRO A 147 11.08 22.10 -10.52
N GLU A 148 11.00 21.15 -11.44
CA GLU A 148 10.68 21.40 -12.84
C GLU A 148 9.18 21.23 -13.10
N ARG A 149 8.50 22.35 -13.37
CA ARG A 149 7.07 22.38 -13.73
C ARG A 149 6.80 22.23 -15.23
N GLN A 150 7.84 22.29 -16.05
CA GLN A 150 7.75 22.23 -17.51
C GLN A 150 8.87 21.37 -18.08
N TRP A 151 8.56 20.70 -19.18
CA TRP A 151 9.55 20.01 -20.00
C TRP A 151 10.00 20.93 -21.13
N ILE A 152 11.31 20.94 -21.41
CA ILE A 152 11.89 21.67 -22.54
C ILE A 152 12.60 20.66 -23.45
N CYS A 153 12.21 20.60 -24.73
CA CYS A 153 12.88 19.71 -25.69
C CYS A 153 14.27 20.24 -26.05
N GLY A 154 15.31 19.45 -25.78
CA GLY A 154 16.68 19.81 -26.17
C GLY A 154 16.91 19.97 -27.68
N ASN A 155 16.07 19.37 -28.53
CA ASN A 155 16.23 19.39 -29.98
C ASN A 155 15.52 20.57 -30.67
N CYS A 156 14.27 20.89 -30.31
CA CYS A 156 13.50 21.95 -30.97
C CYS A 156 13.09 23.11 -30.06
N GLY A 157 13.47 23.08 -28.77
CA GLY A 157 13.18 24.13 -27.80
C GLY A 157 11.71 24.26 -27.39
N HIS A 158 10.85 23.32 -27.81
CA HIS A 158 9.44 23.34 -27.40
C HIS A 158 9.31 23.11 -25.90
N THR A 159 8.47 23.92 -25.25
CA THR A 159 8.18 23.83 -23.82
C THR A 159 6.72 23.46 -23.59
N TRP A 160 6.45 22.57 -22.65
CA TRP A 160 5.10 22.18 -22.26
C TRP A 160 5.04 21.79 -20.77
N GLU A 161 3.83 21.81 -20.20
CA GLU A 161 3.60 21.52 -18.79
C GLU A 161 3.98 20.08 -18.40
N ARG A 162 4.55 19.93 -17.21
CA ARG A 162 4.81 18.63 -16.60
C ARG A 162 3.54 18.08 -15.97
N VAL A 163 2.87 17.21 -16.72
CA VAL A 163 1.66 16.50 -16.25
C VAL A 163 1.94 15.06 -15.77
N ARG A 164 3.19 14.61 -15.81
CA ARG A 164 3.63 13.26 -15.41
C ARG A 164 4.89 13.33 -14.56
N VAL A 165 5.01 12.39 -13.63
CA VAL A 165 6.19 12.24 -12.77
C VAL A 165 7.40 11.81 -13.60
N SER A 166 7.22 10.88 -14.53
CA SER A 166 8.28 10.44 -15.44
C SER A 166 8.54 11.43 -16.57
N ALA A 167 9.79 11.48 -17.02
CA ALA A 167 10.16 12.21 -18.21
C ALA A 167 9.41 11.66 -19.45
N PRO A 168 9.01 12.53 -20.39
CA PRO A 168 8.40 12.11 -21.64
C PRO A 168 9.41 11.32 -22.47
N THR A 169 8.96 10.34 -23.25
CA THR A 169 9.87 9.55 -24.11
C THR A 169 10.21 10.28 -25.41
N ARG A 170 9.31 11.14 -25.89
CA ARG A 170 9.46 11.93 -27.13
C ARG A 170 8.87 13.32 -26.97
N CYS A 171 9.40 14.28 -27.74
CA CYS A 171 8.84 15.62 -27.82
C CYS A 171 7.49 15.61 -28.57
N PRO A 172 6.41 16.22 -28.04
CA PRO A 172 5.12 16.27 -28.71
C PRO A 172 5.12 17.13 -29.97
N LYS A 173 6.09 18.04 -30.12
CA LYS A 173 6.21 18.93 -31.29
C LYS A 173 7.06 18.33 -32.42
N CYS A 174 8.22 17.75 -32.11
CA CYS A 174 9.16 17.27 -33.15
C CYS A 174 9.34 15.76 -33.21
N ALA A 175 8.63 14.99 -32.36
CA ALA A 175 8.68 13.52 -32.28
C ALA A 175 10.05 12.87 -32.00
N ARG A 176 11.13 13.67 -31.85
CA ARG A 176 12.45 13.18 -31.47
C ARG A 176 12.46 12.65 -30.04
N PRO A 177 13.31 11.66 -29.73
CA PRO A 177 13.54 11.20 -28.35
C PRO A 177 13.80 12.38 -27.43
N PHE A 178 13.20 12.34 -26.24
CA PHE A 178 13.40 13.40 -25.27
C PHE A 178 14.78 13.24 -24.64
N SER A 179 15.66 14.18 -24.95
CA SER A 179 16.90 14.41 -24.23
C SER A 179 16.77 15.78 -23.58
N THR A 180 16.97 15.83 -22.26
CA THR A 180 17.31 17.09 -21.60
C THR A 180 18.68 17.52 -22.13
N LYS A 181 18.87 18.83 -22.32
CA LYS A 181 20.19 19.41 -22.61
C LYS A 181 20.94 19.61 -21.30
#